data_AF-A0A0D0AXX1-F1
#
_entry.id   AF-A0A0D0AXX1-F1
#
_cell.length_a   1.000
_cell.length_b   1.000
_cell.length_c   1.000
_cell.angle_alpha   90.00
_cell.angle_beta   90.00
_cell.angle_gamma   90.00
#
_symmetry.space_group_name_H-M   'P 1'
#
loop_
_entity.id
_entity.type
_entity.pdbx_description
1 polymer ?
#
loop_
_entity_poly.entity_id
_entity_poly.type
_entity_poly.pdbx_seq_one_letter_code
_entity_poly.pdbx_strand_id
1 'polypeptide(L)'
;LDSLASALGYTWLRSKASGKVIAYITTPKEDFTLRAENLYALAPMPSQVSQFALADHNVLRTTYASPTANVVAVIDHHEDEGQYKDTANPRIVEPAGSCSSLVARLYQSFSNLSIPPELSTLLLSAILIDTHGLQMGGKALDVDREAAAFLIPQPLRRQKKLSVFHLSTRDLLRRDYKEYVFSMPVSEYATQSSNVIKVGLATVPLPLFALFASSSYPIEEIQDWLADRDLSADKGIAEKVWQGLESSEMLDLSKVAGSANAAEESEGEDVEEVTSGEARFGESYIARAYKQGNASATRKQTAPIFRRLVEGL
;
A
#
# COMPACT_ATOMS: atom_id res chain seq x y z
N LEU A 1 20.71 -6.20 -12.46
CA LEU A 1 20.09 -6.44 -11.15
C LEU A 1 19.47 -7.84 -11.03
N ASP A 2 18.70 -8.33 -12.00
CA ASP A 2 17.94 -9.59 -11.87
C ASP A 2 18.78 -10.81 -11.48
N SER A 3 19.86 -11.11 -12.22
CA SER A 3 20.72 -12.26 -11.93
C SER A 3 21.32 -12.21 -10.51
N LEU A 4 21.70 -11.01 -10.04
CA LEU A 4 22.20 -10.78 -8.67
C LEU A 4 21.12 -11.07 -7.63
N ALA A 5 19.94 -10.46 -7.80
CA ALA A 5 18.82 -10.59 -6.89
C ALA A 5 18.32 -12.05 -6.82
N SER A 6 18.17 -12.69 -7.98
CA SER A 6 17.77 -14.08 -8.11
C SER A 6 18.77 -15.05 -7.47
N ALA A 7 20.07 -14.86 -7.69
CA ALA A 7 21.11 -15.69 -7.08
C ALA A 7 21.14 -15.55 -5.55
N LEU A 8 21.06 -14.33 -5.02
CA LEU A 8 21.01 -14.07 -3.58
C LEU A 8 19.72 -14.62 -2.95
N GLY A 9 18.58 -14.41 -3.61
CA GLY A 9 17.28 -14.94 -3.19
C GLY A 9 17.29 -16.46 -3.09
N TYR A 10 17.67 -17.13 -4.17
CA TYR A 10 17.73 -18.59 -4.16
C TYR A 10 18.74 -19.15 -3.16
N THR A 11 19.90 -18.49 -3.00
CA THR A 11 20.92 -18.86 -1.99
C THR A 11 20.34 -18.77 -0.58
N TRP A 12 19.66 -17.67 -0.25
CA TRP A 12 19.05 -17.50 1.06
C TRP A 12 17.98 -18.57 1.31
N LEU A 13 17.10 -18.82 0.34
CA LEU A 13 16.07 -19.85 0.42
C LEU A 13 16.68 -21.23 0.72
N ARG A 14 17.71 -21.62 -0.03
CA ARG A 14 18.40 -22.92 0.15
C ARG A 14 19.14 -23.01 1.48
N SER A 15 19.71 -21.92 1.97
CA SER A 15 20.37 -21.88 3.29
C SER A 15 19.42 -22.22 4.45
N LYS A 16 18.11 -22.04 4.25
CA LYS A 16 17.07 -22.35 5.25
C LYS A 16 16.51 -23.76 5.15
N ALA A 17 16.54 -24.38 3.96
CA ALA A 17 16.05 -25.73 3.76
C ALA A 17 17.10 -26.79 4.14
N SER A 18 18.34 -26.64 3.63
CA SER A 18 19.54 -27.43 4.00
C SER A 18 20.65 -27.15 2.98
N GLY A 19 21.87 -26.92 3.45
CA GLY A 19 23.08 -26.93 2.62
C GLY A 19 23.95 -25.67 2.71
N LYS A 20 25.25 -25.84 2.49
CA LYS A 20 26.19 -24.73 2.28
C LYS A 20 26.09 -24.29 0.82
N VAL A 21 25.31 -23.25 0.56
CA VAL A 21 25.20 -22.62 -0.77
C VAL A 21 25.83 -21.22 -0.70
N ILE A 22 26.47 -20.80 -1.78
CA ILE A 22 27.10 -19.48 -1.89
C ILE A 22 26.57 -18.85 -3.18
N ALA A 23 26.05 -17.62 -3.06
CA ALA A 23 25.72 -16.82 -4.24
C ALA A 23 27.02 -16.41 -4.92
N TYR A 24 27.12 -16.66 -6.22
CA TYR A 24 28.27 -16.28 -7.02
C TYR A 24 27.83 -15.42 -8.20
N ILE A 25 28.55 -14.32 -8.42
CA ILE A 25 28.26 -13.34 -9.47
C ILE A 25 29.47 -13.27 -10.37
N THR A 26 29.23 -13.36 -11.69
CA THR A 26 30.29 -13.44 -12.69
C THR A 26 30.93 -12.10 -13.04
N THR A 27 30.44 -11.00 -12.48
CA THR A 27 31.00 -9.66 -12.70
C THR A 27 32.41 -9.59 -12.10
N PRO A 28 33.43 -9.11 -12.81
CA PRO A 28 34.74 -8.85 -12.22
C PRO A 28 34.65 -7.81 -11.10
N LYS A 29 35.47 -7.95 -10.05
CA LYS A 29 35.46 -7.02 -8.89
C LYS A 29 35.73 -5.57 -9.31
N GLU A 30 36.60 -5.36 -10.30
CA GLU A 30 36.90 -4.06 -10.88
C GLU A 30 35.68 -3.40 -11.56
N ASP A 31 34.76 -4.21 -12.08
CA ASP A 31 33.54 -3.76 -12.76
C ASP A 31 32.35 -3.60 -11.79
N PHE A 32 32.52 -3.90 -10.49
CA PHE A 32 31.44 -3.74 -9.52
C PHE A 32 30.97 -2.29 -9.41
N THR A 33 31.88 -1.32 -9.59
CA THR A 33 31.56 0.11 -9.52
C THR A 33 30.71 0.58 -10.70
N LEU A 34 30.70 -0.17 -11.83
CA LEU A 34 29.88 0.13 -13.01
C LEU A 34 28.39 -0.10 -12.77
N ARG A 35 28.03 -0.78 -11.68
CA ARG A 35 26.66 -1.06 -11.27
C ARG A 35 26.52 -0.81 -9.79
N ALA A 36 25.84 0.28 -9.42
CA ALA A 36 25.69 0.70 -8.02
C ALA A 36 25.15 -0.43 -7.12
N GLU A 37 24.34 -1.34 -7.66
CA GLU A 37 23.82 -2.50 -6.93
C GLU A 37 24.88 -3.55 -6.52
N ASN A 38 26.03 -3.61 -7.21
CA ASN A 38 27.06 -4.64 -7.00
C ASN A 38 28.01 -4.31 -5.84
N LEU A 39 28.00 -3.09 -5.31
CA LEU A 39 28.87 -2.66 -4.20
C LEU A 39 28.70 -3.48 -2.92
N TYR A 40 27.59 -4.24 -2.81
CA TYR A 40 27.24 -5.07 -1.66
C TYR A 40 27.39 -6.58 -1.90
N ALA A 41 27.93 -7.00 -3.05
CA ALA A 41 27.90 -8.40 -3.50
C ALA A 41 29.20 -9.19 -3.27
N LEU A 42 29.06 -10.50 -3.02
CA LEU A 42 29.95 -11.33 -2.19
C LEU A 42 31.15 -12.02 -2.90
N ALA A 43 32.10 -12.43 -2.02
CA ALA A 43 33.23 -13.38 -2.02
C ALA A 43 33.71 -14.13 -3.30
N PRO A 44 35.03 -14.46 -3.38
CA PRO A 44 35.59 -15.28 -4.47
C PRO A 44 35.08 -16.73 -4.47
N MET A 45 35.02 -17.33 -5.67
CA MET A 45 34.62 -18.74 -5.85
C MET A 45 35.62 -19.71 -5.19
N PRO A 46 35.16 -20.71 -4.42
CA PRO A 46 36.02 -21.78 -3.92
C PRO A 46 36.64 -22.59 -5.06
N SER A 47 37.84 -23.12 -4.84
CA SER A 47 38.59 -23.91 -5.82
C SER A 47 38.00 -25.31 -6.12
N GLN A 48 36.96 -25.74 -5.41
CA GLN A 48 36.32 -27.05 -5.55
C GLN A 48 34.79 -26.94 -5.51
N VAL A 49 34.19 -26.40 -6.58
CA VAL A 49 32.73 -26.38 -6.76
C VAL A 49 32.35 -27.32 -7.91
N SER A 50 31.54 -28.33 -7.61
CA SER A 50 31.02 -29.30 -8.59
C SER A 50 29.50 -29.23 -8.73
N GLN A 51 28.79 -28.51 -7.87
CA GLN A 51 27.33 -28.37 -7.91
C GLN A 51 26.94 -26.93 -8.21
N PHE A 52 26.06 -26.74 -9.19
CA PHE A 52 25.65 -25.44 -9.69
C PHE A 52 24.13 -25.30 -9.64
N ALA A 53 23.66 -24.17 -9.10
CA ALA A 53 22.30 -23.71 -9.30
C ALA A 53 22.34 -22.51 -10.23
N LEU A 54 21.57 -22.56 -11.31
CA LEU A 54 21.51 -21.48 -12.30
C LEU A 54 20.29 -20.62 -12.03
N ALA A 55 20.48 -19.31 -12.08
CA ALA A 55 19.45 -18.30 -11.90
C ALA A 55 19.59 -17.25 -13.01
N ASP A 56 18.50 -16.92 -13.69
CA ASP A 56 18.47 -15.95 -14.79
C ASP A 56 19.24 -16.41 -16.06
N HIS A 57 19.47 -17.73 -16.16
CA HIS A 57 19.98 -18.43 -17.33
C HIS A 57 19.81 -19.94 -17.12
N ASN A 58 19.70 -20.70 -18.22
CA ASN A 58 19.48 -22.16 -18.17
C ASN A 58 20.60 -23.00 -18.80
N VAL A 59 21.78 -22.39 -19.04
CA VAL A 59 23.00 -23.07 -19.55
C VAL A 59 24.22 -22.71 -18.71
N LEU A 60 24.95 -23.71 -18.23
CA LEU A 60 26.21 -23.50 -17.50
C LEU A 60 27.28 -22.95 -18.44
N ARG A 61 27.93 -21.85 -18.05
CA ARG A 61 29.03 -21.26 -18.83
C ARG A 61 30.20 -22.23 -18.96
N THR A 62 30.81 -22.26 -20.14
CA THR A 62 31.92 -23.17 -20.48
C THR A 62 33.11 -23.07 -19.53
N THR A 63 33.40 -21.90 -18.96
CA THR A 63 34.46 -21.69 -17.96
C THR A 63 34.27 -22.52 -16.68
N TYR A 64 33.03 -22.91 -16.37
CA TYR A 64 32.70 -23.73 -15.20
C TYR A 64 32.38 -25.19 -15.56
N ALA A 65 32.38 -25.52 -16.86
CA ALA A 65 32.14 -26.87 -17.33
C ALA A 65 33.35 -27.75 -16.98
N SER A 66 33.09 -28.87 -16.32
CA SER A 66 34.08 -29.90 -16.04
C SER A 66 33.39 -31.27 -16.00
N PRO A 67 34.13 -32.40 -16.09
CA PRO A 67 33.53 -33.73 -16.00
C PRO A 67 32.78 -34.00 -14.69
N THR A 68 33.04 -33.21 -13.64
CA THR A 68 32.37 -33.32 -12.33
C THR A 68 31.32 -32.25 -12.10
N ALA A 69 31.15 -31.30 -13.02
CA ALA A 69 30.16 -30.24 -12.92
C ALA A 69 28.74 -30.81 -13.07
N ASN A 70 27.89 -30.51 -12.10
CA ASN A 70 26.52 -30.98 -12.03
C ASN A 70 25.57 -29.81 -11.75
N VAL A 71 24.63 -29.55 -12.66
CA VAL A 71 23.59 -28.54 -12.46
C VAL A 71 22.43 -29.16 -11.70
N VAL A 72 22.22 -28.70 -10.47
CA VAL A 72 21.26 -29.25 -9.50
C VAL A 72 19.99 -28.42 -9.36
N ALA A 73 19.95 -27.20 -9.92
CA ALA A 73 18.74 -26.38 -9.99
C ALA A 73 18.84 -25.36 -11.13
N VAL A 74 17.70 -25.00 -11.70
CA VAL A 74 17.56 -23.94 -12.71
C VAL A 74 16.31 -23.13 -12.39
N ILE A 75 16.44 -21.81 -12.32
CA ILE A 75 15.33 -20.86 -12.27
C ILE A 75 15.60 -19.81 -13.33
N ASP A 76 14.78 -19.76 -14.36
CA ASP A 76 15.03 -18.88 -15.51
C ASP A 76 13.74 -18.48 -16.22
N HIS A 77 13.78 -17.34 -16.89
CA HIS A 77 12.69 -16.78 -17.69
C HIS A 77 13.04 -16.54 -19.16
N HIS A 78 14.26 -16.89 -19.57
CA HIS A 78 14.67 -16.90 -20.98
C HIS A 78 14.12 -18.12 -21.74
N GLU A 79 14.40 -18.18 -23.04
CA GLU A 79 14.08 -19.33 -23.88
C GLU A 79 14.73 -20.62 -23.33
N ASP A 80 13.97 -21.72 -23.30
CA ASP A 80 14.44 -22.98 -22.74
C ASP A 80 15.37 -23.72 -23.72
N GLU A 81 16.66 -23.83 -23.39
CA GLU A 81 17.67 -24.56 -24.17
C GLU A 81 17.58 -26.09 -23.97
N GLY A 82 16.61 -26.56 -23.18
CA GLY A 82 16.30 -27.97 -23.00
C GLY A 82 17.29 -28.75 -22.13
N GLN A 83 18.23 -28.09 -21.46
CA GLN A 83 19.29 -28.71 -20.67
C GLN A 83 18.84 -29.12 -19.25
N TYR A 84 19.58 -30.04 -18.63
CA TYR A 84 19.49 -30.41 -17.20
C TYR A 84 18.12 -30.93 -16.72
N LYS A 85 17.32 -31.52 -17.61
CA LYS A 85 15.98 -32.05 -17.29
C LYS A 85 15.99 -33.15 -16.22
N ASP A 86 17.06 -33.94 -16.19
CA ASP A 86 17.19 -35.09 -15.28
C ASP A 86 17.97 -34.77 -14.00
N THR A 87 18.68 -33.64 -13.94
CA THR A 87 19.59 -33.29 -12.83
C THR A 87 19.12 -32.11 -11.99
N ALA A 88 18.40 -31.16 -12.58
CA ALA A 88 17.97 -29.95 -11.90
C ALA A 88 16.64 -30.13 -11.15
N ASN A 89 16.64 -29.84 -9.85
CA ASN A 89 15.44 -29.82 -9.00
C ASN A 89 15.53 -28.72 -7.92
N PRO A 90 14.80 -27.60 -8.06
CA PRO A 90 13.81 -27.32 -9.10
C PRO A 90 14.43 -27.03 -10.47
N ARG A 91 13.69 -27.31 -11.54
CA ARG A 91 13.95 -26.81 -12.89
C ARG A 91 12.75 -26.01 -13.37
N ILE A 92 12.80 -24.70 -13.19
CA ILE A 92 11.76 -23.75 -13.57
C ILE A 92 12.32 -22.92 -14.71
N VAL A 93 11.79 -23.14 -15.92
CA VAL A 93 12.07 -22.32 -17.09
C VAL A 93 10.72 -21.92 -17.67
N GLU A 94 10.27 -20.72 -17.32
CA GLU A 94 8.90 -20.26 -17.58
C GLU A 94 8.87 -18.77 -17.91
N PRO A 95 7.94 -18.28 -18.74
CA PRO A 95 7.81 -16.86 -19.01
C PRO A 95 7.57 -16.04 -17.73
N ALA A 96 8.40 -15.01 -17.54
CA ALA A 96 8.25 -13.98 -16.51
C ALA A 96 8.85 -12.66 -17.01
N GLY A 97 8.39 -11.53 -16.49
CA GLY A 97 9.05 -10.26 -16.74
C GLY A 97 10.40 -10.14 -16.04
N SER A 98 10.57 -10.86 -14.92
CA SER A 98 11.83 -10.98 -14.17
C SER A 98 12.01 -12.38 -13.60
N CYS A 99 13.23 -12.93 -13.64
CA CYS A 99 13.61 -14.17 -12.97
C CYS A 99 13.38 -14.07 -11.44
N SER A 100 13.56 -12.88 -10.86
CA SER A 100 13.29 -12.63 -9.44
C SER A 100 11.85 -12.93 -9.04
N SER A 101 10.89 -12.83 -9.96
CA SER A 101 9.48 -13.23 -9.75
C SER A 101 9.34 -14.74 -9.53
N LEU A 102 10.06 -15.53 -10.34
CA LEU A 102 10.07 -17.00 -10.22
C LEU A 102 10.73 -17.44 -8.92
N VAL A 103 11.83 -16.78 -8.53
CA VAL A 103 12.48 -17.00 -7.24
C VAL A 103 11.53 -16.66 -6.09
N ALA A 104 10.84 -15.52 -6.12
CA ALA A 104 9.87 -15.13 -5.09
C ALA A 104 8.71 -16.12 -4.96
N ARG A 105 8.24 -16.69 -6.08
CA ARG A 105 7.20 -17.72 -6.10
C ARG A 105 7.62 -18.97 -5.33
N LEU A 106 8.89 -19.38 -5.40
CA LEU A 106 9.39 -20.53 -4.63
C LEU A 106 9.21 -20.36 -3.11
N TYR A 107 9.31 -19.14 -2.58
CA TYR A 107 9.13 -18.90 -1.15
C TYR A 107 7.70 -19.16 -0.69
N GLN A 108 6.71 -18.96 -1.56
CA GLN A 108 5.29 -19.15 -1.22
C GLN A 108 4.98 -20.62 -0.91
N SER A 109 5.80 -21.55 -1.42
CA SER A 109 5.71 -22.98 -1.11
C SER A 109 6.18 -23.33 0.31
N PHE A 110 6.72 -22.38 1.09
CA PHE A 110 7.21 -22.61 2.45
C PHE A 110 6.43 -21.77 3.47
N SER A 111 5.49 -22.41 4.18
CA SER A 111 4.50 -21.74 5.05
C SER A 111 5.07 -20.99 6.27
N ASN A 112 6.35 -21.21 6.63
CA ASN A 112 6.97 -20.65 7.83
C ASN A 112 8.26 -19.86 7.54
N LEU A 113 8.51 -19.49 6.28
CA LEU A 113 9.77 -18.88 5.88
C LEU A 113 9.63 -17.35 5.76
N SER A 114 10.24 -16.62 6.70
CA SER A 114 10.25 -15.15 6.70
C SER A 114 11.40 -14.59 5.86
N ILE A 115 11.08 -13.88 4.77
CA ILE A 115 12.08 -13.23 3.91
C ILE A 115 12.62 -11.97 4.61
N PRO A 116 13.95 -11.78 4.72
CA PRO A 116 14.52 -10.55 5.24
C PRO A 116 14.05 -9.33 4.43
N PRO A 117 13.70 -8.20 5.09
CA PRO A 117 13.20 -7.01 4.39
C PRO A 117 14.11 -6.50 3.27
N GLU A 118 15.42 -6.58 3.47
CA GLU A 118 16.44 -6.15 2.50
C GLU A 118 16.43 -7.05 1.27
N LEU A 119 16.26 -8.37 1.47
CA LEU A 119 16.16 -9.33 0.37
C LEU A 119 14.84 -9.17 -0.38
N SER A 120 13.73 -8.93 0.34
CA SER A 120 12.45 -8.60 -0.29
C SER A 120 12.53 -7.34 -1.14
N THR A 121 13.21 -6.31 -0.64
CA THR A 121 13.43 -5.04 -1.35
C THR A 121 14.29 -5.25 -2.59
N LEU A 122 15.34 -6.07 -2.49
CA LEU A 122 16.22 -6.39 -3.60
C LEU A 122 15.47 -7.13 -4.72
N LEU A 123 14.73 -8.20 -4.36
CA LEU A 123 13.92 -8.97 -5.31
C LEU A 123 12.83 -8.09 -5.96
N LEU A 124 12.13 -7.28 -5.15
CA LEU A 124 11.11 -6.35 -5.67
C LEU A 124 11.73 -5.30 -6.61
N SER A 125 12.92 -4.79 -6.30
CA SER A 125 13.60 -3.81 -7.16
C SER A 125 13.95 -4.38 -8.53
N ALA A 126 14.43 -5.63 -8.58
CA ALA A 126 14.68 -6.34 -9.84
C ALA A 126 13.40 -6.43 -10.68
N ILE A 127 12.32 -6.93 -10.07
CA ILE A 127 11.02 -7.06 -10.74
C ILE A 127 10.55 -5.71 -11.29
N LEU A 128 10.59 -4.64 -10.48
CA LEU A 128 10.14 -3.32 -10.91
C LEU A 128 10.99 -2.75 -12.06
N ILE A 129 12.30 -2.99 -12.06
CA ILE A 129 13.19 -2.51 -13.11
C ILE A 129 12.94 -3.26 -14.42
N ASP A 130 12.92 -4.59 -14.40
CA ASP A 130 12.82 -5.40 -15.63
C ASP A 130 11.42 -5.33 -16.25
N THR A 131 10.40 -5.13 -15.42
CA THR A 131 9.00 -4.97 -15.86
C THR A 131 8.60 -3.53 -16.18
N HIS A 132 9.51 -2.56 -16.06
CA HIS A 132 9.23 -1.13 -16.19
C HIS A 132 8.10 -0.65 -15.26
N GLY A 133 8.09 -1.14 -14.02
CA GLY A 133 7.15 -0.73 -12.97
C GLY A 133 5.79 -1.43 -13.03
N LEU A 134 5.72 -2.66 -13.56
CA LEU A 134 4.49 -3.48 -13.61
C LEU A 134 3.32 -2.85 -14.39
N GLN A 135 3.62 -2.05 -15.41
CA GLN A 135 2.61 -1.37 -16.23
C GLN A 135 1.66 -2.36 -16.93
N MET A 136 0.39 -1.97 -17.03
CA MET A 136 -0.62 -2.73 -17.78
C MET A 136 -0.27 -2.74 -19.27
N GLY A 137 -0.25 -3.92 -19.89
CA GLY A 137 0.16 -4.09 -21.29
C GLY A 137 1.68 -4.03 -21.54
N GLY A 138 2.49 -3.92 -20.48
CA GLY A 138 3.95 -3.98 -20.56
C GLY A 138 4.51 -5.42 -20.47
N LYS A 139 5.80 -5.53 -20.16
CA LYS A 139 6.51 -6.83 -20.00
C LYS A 139 6.02 -7.66 -18.80
N ALA A 140 5.31 -7.05 -17.86
CA ALA A 140 4.84 -7.72 -16.65
C ALA A 140 3.76 -8.77 -16.96
N LEU A 141 4.00 -9.98 -16.52
CA LEU A 141 3.03 -11.07 -16.45
C LEU A 141 2.43 -11.17 -15.05
N ASP A 142 1.43 -12.04 -14.89
CA ASP A 142 0.73 -12.18 -13.60
C ASP A 142 1.65 -12.69 -12.49
N VAL A 143 2.61 -13.55 -12.83
CA VAL A 143 3.65 -14.01 -11.88
C VAL A 143 4.46 -12.86 -11.29
N ASP A 144 4.73 -11.79 -12.07
CA ASP A 144 5.45 -10.62 -11.58
C ASP A 144 4.59 -9.78 -10.64
N ARG A 145 3.30 -9.63 -10.95
CA ARG A 145 2.34 -8.89 -10.12
C ARG A 145 2.11 -9.59 -8.79
N GLU A 146 1.96 -10.91 -8.82
CA GLU A 146 1.81 -11.76 -7.64
C GLU A 146 3.08 -11.75 -6.78
N ALA A 147 4.25 -11.94 -7.40
CA ALA A 147 5.53 -11.86 -6.71
C ALA A 147 5.74 -10.49 -6.05
N ALA A 148 5.50 -9.40 -6.78
CA ALA A 148 5.58 -8.06 -6.21
C ALA A 148 4.59 -7.86 -5.06
N ALA A 149 3.35 -8.33 -5.19
CA ALA A 149 2.35 -8.25 -4.12
C ALA A 149 2.76 -9.04 -2.88
N PHE A 150 3.46 -10.16 -3.05
CA PHE A 150 4.00 -11.00 -1.98
C PHE A 150 5.22 -10.34 -1.30
N LEU A 151 6.14 -9.76 -2.07
CA LEU A 151 7.40 -9.18 -1.59
C LEU A 151 7.25 -7.80 -0.93
N ILE A 152 6.19 -7.05 -1.24
CA ILE A 152 5.93 -5.77 -0.58
C ILE A 152 5.87 -5.99 0.95
N PRO A 153 6.82 -5.43 1.74
CA PRO A 153 6.83 -5.57 3.18
C PRO A 153 5.48 -5.11 3.78
N GLN A 154 5.04 -5.77 4.86
CA GLN A 154 3.81 -5.41 5.58
C GLN A 154 3.61 -3.89 5.84
N PRO A 155 4.64 -3.09 6.21
CA PRO A 155 4.47 -1.63 6.33
C PRO A 155 4.13 -0.92 4.99
N LEU A 156 4.63 -1.38 3.84
CA LEU A 156 4.31 -0.85 2.51
C LEU A 156 2.96 -1.34 1.95
N ARG A 157 2.43 -2.49 2.40
CA ARG A 157 1.03 -2.90 2.10
C ARG A 157 0.02 -1.89 2.61
N ARG A 158 0.33 -1.22 3.72
CA ARG A 158 -0.48 -0.12 4.28
C ARG A 158 -0.45 1.12 3.37
N GLN A 159 0.63 1.35 2.63
CA GLN A 159 0.75 2.43 1.63
C GLN A 159 0.01 2.15 0.32
N LYS A 160 -0.22 0.90 -0.10
CA LYS A 160 -1.11 0.62 -1.25
C LYS A 160 -2.57 1.04 -1.01
N LYS A 161 -3.04 1.07 0.25
CA LYS A 161 -4.32 1.71 0.60
C LYS A 161 -4.28 3.24 0.53
N LEU A 162 -3.10 3.84 0.64
CA LEU A 162 -2.82 5.28 0.58
C LEU A 162 -2.51 5.76 -0.86
N SER A 163 -2.22 4.87 -1.83
CA SER A 163 -2.03 5.25 -3.24
C SER A 163 -3.37 5.55 -3.89
N VAL A 164 -3.82 6.79 -3.70
CA VAL A 164 -5.09 7.31 -4.23
C VAL A 164 -4.92 8.63 -4.98
N PHE A 165 -3.68 9.00 -5.33
CA PHE A 165 -3.38 10.25 -6.03
C PHE A 165 -4.07 10.39 -7.40
N HIS A 166 -4.54 9.28 -7.98
CA HIS A 166 -5.27 9.25 -9.24
C HIS A 166 -6.80 9.34 -9.06
N LEU A 167 -7.30 9.36 -7.82
CA LEU A 167 -8.73 9.43 -7.52
C LEU A 167 -9.15 10.87 -7.27
N SER A 168 -10.29 11.29 -7.82
CA SER A 168 -10.88 12.59 -7.51
C SER A 168 -11.42 12.64 -6.06
N THR A 169 -11.78 13.84 -5.58
CA THR A 169 -12.42 14.00 -4.27
C THR A 169 -13.69 13.14 -4.17
N ARG A 170 -14.52 13.11 -5.21
CA ARG A 170 -15.70 12.25 -5.29
C ARG A 170 -15.37 10.76 -5.26
N ASP A 171 -14.31 10.34 -5.94
CA ASP A 171 -13.83 8.95 -5.89
C ASP A 171 -13.35 8.54 -4.49
N LEU A 172 -12.67 9.45 -3.79
CA LEU A 172 -12.22 9.25 -2.42
C LEU A 172 -13.40 9.09 -1.45
N LEU A 173 -14.46 9.89 -1.61
CA LEU A 173 -15.67 9.79 -0.79
C LEU A 173 -16.39 8.45 -0.99
N ARG A 174 -16.49 7.95 -2.23
CA ARG A 174 -17.27 6.75 -2.56
C ARG A 174 -16.57 5.42 -2.29
N ARG A 175 -15.23 5.40 -2.29
CA ARG A 175 -14.42 4.17 -2.23
C ARG A 175 -14.65 3.33 -0.97
N ASP A 176 -14.76 3.98 0.19
CA ASP A 176 -15.09 3.32 1.48
C ASP A 176 -16.18 4.10 2.22
N TYR A 177 -17.34 4.18 1.56
CA TYR A 177 -18.53 4.85 2.06
C TYR A 177 -19.50 3.85 2.72
N LYS A 178 -20.15 4.28 3.80
CA LYS A 178 -21.36 3.63 4.31
C LYS A 178 -22.41 4.66 4.63
N GLU A 179 -23.64 4.35 4.21
CA GLU A 179 -24.83 5.13 4.51
C GLU A 179 -25.63 4.44 5.61
N TYR A 180 -26.23 5.27 6.46
CA TYR A 180 -27.10 4.84 7.53
C TYR A 180 -28.37 5.68 7.52
N VAL A 181 -29.47 5.07 7.92
CA VAL A 181 -30.74 5.72 8.13
C VAL A 181 -31.08 5.58 9.61
N PHE A 182 -31.20 6.70 10.30
CA PHE A 182 -31.51 6.73 11.74
C PHE A 182 -32.84 7.40 11.98
N SER A 183 -33.56 6.95 13.01
CA SER A 183 -34.82 7.56 13.43
C SER A 183 -34.56 8.49 14.59
N MET A 184 -35.03 9.73 14.50
CA MET A 184 -34.97 10.69 15.59
C MET A 184 -36.24 10.59 16.44
N PRO A 185 -36.16 10.87 17.74
CA PRO A 185 -37.35 11.04 18.57
C PRO A 185 -38.26 12.12 17.99
N VAL A 186 -39.56 11.92 18.10
CA VAL A 186 -40.54 12.93 17.68
C VAL A 186 -40.39 14.13 18.62
N SER A 187 -39.88 15.24 18.10
CA SER A 187 -39.76 16.50 18.83
C SER A 187 -40.82 17.48 18.35
N GLU A 188 -41.56 18.08 19.28
CA GLU A 188 -42.55 19.13 19.00
C GLU A 188 -41.93 20.41 18.39
N TYR A 189 -40.60 20.52 18.37
CA TYR A 189 -39.84 21.69 17.91
C TYR A 189 -38.95 21.43 16.69
N ALA A 190 -39.03 20.23 16.07
CA ALA A 190 -38.21 19.93 14.90
C ALA A 190 -38.77 20.65 13.65
N THR A 191 -37.93 21.44 12.99
CA THR A 191 -38.20 22.13 11.71
C THR A 191 -38.15 21.19 10.50
N GLN A 192 -37.74 19.92 10.70
CA GLN A 192 -37.60 18.92 9.65
C GLN A 192 -38.90 18.11 9.48
N SER A 193 -39.31 17.90 8.22
CA SER A 193 -40.56 17.23 7.84
C SER A 193 -40.58 15.71 8.07
N SER A 194 -39.45 15.12 8.46
CA SER A 194 -39.26 13.67 8.61
C SER A 194 -38.51 13.36 9.91
N ASN A 195 -38.98 12.36 10.65
CA ASN A 195 -38.29 11.82 11.84
C ASN A 195 -37.12 10.89 11.47
N VAL A 196 -36.65 10.95 10.23
CA VAL A 196 -35.61 10.07 9.70
C VAL A 196 -34.51 10.93 9.11
N ILE A 197 -33.27 10.64 9.48
CA ILE A 197 -32.07 11.30 8.97
C ILE A 197 -31.15 10.29 8.29
N LYS A 198 -30.65 10.66 7.10
CA LYS A 198 -29.63 9.92 6.39
C LYS A 198 -28.25 10.43 6.79
N VAL A 199 -27.35 9.51 7.12
CA VAL A 199 -25.99 9.82 7.58
C VAL A 199 -24.99 9.03 6.75
N GLY A 200 -24.05 9.75 6.16
CA GLY A 200 -22.93 9.17 5.41
C GLY A 200 -21.63 9.18 6.20
N LEU A 201 -20.90 8.06 6.20
CA LEU A 201 -19.54 7.98 6.74
C LEU A 201 -18.58 7.46 5.67
N ALA A 202 -17.71 8.36 5.16
CA ALA A 202 -16.63 8.05 4.24
C ALA A 202 -15.30 7.88 5.00
N THR A 203 -14.54 6.83 4.68
CA THR A 203 -13.17 6.65 5.18
C THR A 203 -12.15 6.98 4.09
N VAL A 204 -11.51 8.14 4.23
CA VAL A 204 -10.52 8.65 3.27
C VAL A 204 -9.11 8.34 3.77
N PRO A 205 -8.23 7.75 2.93
CA PRO A 205 -6.88 7.36 3.33
C PRO A 205 -5.88 8.52 3.15
N LEU A 206 -6.31 9.76 3.42
CA LEU A 206 -5.52 10.98 3.25
C LEU A 206 -5.72 11.88 4.47
N PRO A 207 -4.71 12.68 4.84
CA PRO A 207 -4.93 13.78 5.78
C PRO A 207 -5.89 14.81 5.16
N LEU A 208 -6.60 15.58 6.01
CA LEU A 208 -7.66 16.48 5.59
C LEU A 208 -7.18 17.53 4.56
N PHE A 209 -5.98 18.08 4.73
CA PHE A 209 -5.41 19.05 3.79
C PHE A 209 -5.23 18.44 2.38
N ALA A 210 -4.81 17.17 2.29
CA ALA A 210 -4.57 16.50 1.02
C ALA A 210 -5.88 16.13 0.30
N LEU A 211 -6.96 15.86 1.03
CA LEU A 211 -8.30 15.70 0.45
C LEU A 211 -8.79 16.97 -0.24
N PHE A 212 -8.51 18.15 0.35
CA PHE A 212 -8.85 19.42 -0.28
C PHE A 212 -7.85 19.85 -1.37
N ALA A 213 -6.78 19.09 -1.58
CA ALA A 213 -5.84 19.31 -2.69
C ALA A 213 -6.01 18.25 -3.79
N SER A 214 -6.92 17.28 -3.64
CA SER A 214 -7.05 16.16 -4.57
C SER A 214 -7.82 16.48 -5.86
N SER A 215 -8.46 17.65 -5.95
CA SER A 215 -9.07 18.13 -7.19
C SER A 215 -9.07 19.65 -7.29
N SER A 216 -9.44 20.16 -8.47
CA SER A 216 -9.58 21.60 -8.71
C SER A 216 -10.78 22.22 -7.98
N TYR A 217 -11.82 21.42 -7.70
CA TYR A 217 -13.08 21.87 -7.10
C TYR A 217 -13.56 20.88 -6.02
N PRO A 218 -12.77 20.61 -4.97
CA PRO A 218 -13.04 19.56 -3.99
C PRO A 218 -14.31 19.84 -3.17
N ILE A 219 -14.62 21.12 -2.93
CA ILE A 219 -15.82 21.53 -2.20
C ILE A 219 -17.07 21.24 -3.01
N GLU A 220 -17.09 21.64 -4.28
CA GLU A 220 -18.21 21.39 -5.20
C GLU A 220 -18.45 19.88 -5.32
N GLU A 221 -17.38 19.07 -5.48
CA GLU A 221 -17.50 17.60 -5.52
C GLU A 221 -18.08 17.00 -4.22
N ILE A 222 -17.74 17.57 -3.05
CA ILE A 222 -18.34 17.17 -1.76
C ILE A 222 -19.81 17.56 -1.71
N GLN A 223 -20.15 18.79 -2.10
CA GLN A 223 -21.53 19.29 -2.10
C GLN A 223 -22.41 18.49 -3.05
N ASP A 224 -21.94 18.21 -4.27
CA ASP A 224 -22.61 17.34 -5.24
C ASP A 224 -22.83 15.94 -4.67
N TRP A 225 -21.82 15.38 -3.98
CA TRP A 225 -21.93 14.08 -3.34
C TRP A 225 -23.01 14.04 -2.24
N LEU A 226 -23.11 15.10 -1.44
CA LEU A 226 -24.15 15.25 -0.41
C LEU A 226 -25.54 15.39 -1.04
N ALA A 227 -25.66 16.23 -2.09
CA ALA A 227 -26.91 16.47 -2.80
C ALA A 227 -27.44 15.21 -3.50
N ASP A 228 -26.58 14.46 -4.20
CA ASP A 228 -26.93 13.21 -4.89
C ASP A 228 -27.50 12.12 -3.96
N ARG A 229 -27.21 12.22 -2.66
CA ARG A 229 -27.66 11.27 -1.63
C ARG A 229 -28.74 11.82 -0.72
N ASP A 230 -29.14 13.08 -0.93
CA ASP A 230 -30.12 13.75 -0.09
C ASP A 230 -29.68 13.70 1.39
N LEU A 231 -28.40 14.02 1.64
CA LEU A 231 -27.81 14.11 2.98
C LEU A 231 -27.97 15.54 3.50
N SER A 232 -28.93 15.75 4.38
CA SER A 232 -29.21 17.06 4.98
C SER A 232 -29.58 16.96 6.46
N ALA A 233 -29.23 17.99 7.22
CA ALA A 233 -29.55 18.11 8.64
C ALA A 233 -29.82 19.59 8.97
N ASP A 234 -30.77 19.85 9.86
CA ASP A 234 -30.95 21.19 10.44
C ASP A 234 -29.75 21.56 11.32
N LYS A 235 -29.44 22.86 11.41
CA LYS A 235 -28.31 23.38 12.20
C LYS A 235 -28.38 22.94 13.66
N GLY A 236 -29.55 22.90 14.27
CA GLY A 236 -29.72 22.47 15.67
C GLY A 236 -29.39 20.99 15.87
N ILE A 237 -29.71 20.14 14.89
CA ILE A 237 -29.34 18.71 14.91
C ILE A 237 -27.82 18.58 14.81
N ALA A 238 -27.19 19.31 13.87
CA ALA A 238 -25.75 19.30 13.72
C ALA A 238 -25.02 19.74 15.01
N GLU A 239 -25.50 20.80 15.67
CA GLU A 239 -24.92 21.30 16.92
C GLU A 239 -24.99 20.27 18.06
N LYS A 240 -26.15 19.65 18.27
CA LYS A 240 -26.30 18.59 19.30
C LYS A 240 -25.42 17.38 19.00
N VAL A 241 -25.36 16.95 17.75
CA VAL A 241 -24.49 15.83 17.33
C VAL A 241 -23.03 16.16 17.57
N TRP A 242 -22.57 17.36 17.21
CA TRP A 242 -21.20 17.79 17.45
C TRP A 242 -20.85 17.83 18.94
N GLN A 243 -21.73 18.38 19.79
CA GLN A 243 -21.52 18.36 21.25
C GLN A 243 -21.37 16.92 21.76
N GLY A 244 -22.23 16.02 21.29
CA GLY A 244 -22.16 14.60 21.64
C GLY A 244 -20.85 13.93 21.22
N LEU A 245 -20.39 14.20 19.99
CA LEU A 245 -19.11 13.67 19.48
C LEU A 245 -17.91 14.25 20.25
N GLU A 246 -17.93 15.57 20.54
CA GLU A 246 -16.91 16.27 21.32
C GLU A 246 -16.81 15.72 22.76
N SER A 247 -17.94 15.31 23.35
CA SER A 247 -17.97 14.71 24.70
C SER A 247 -17.52 13.25 24.77
N SER A 248 -17.29 12.60 23.63
CA SER A 248 -16.97 11.16 23.59
C SER A 248 -15.50 10.89 23.90
N GLU A 249 -15.21 10.42 25.12
CA GLU A 249 -13.88 9.90 25.52
C GLU A 249 -13.33 8.83 24.56
N MET A 250 -14.21 8.02 23.95
CA MET A 250 -13.80 6.99 22.99
C MET A 250 -13.18 7.59 21.72
N LEU A 251 -13.62 8.78 21.29
CA LEU A 251 -13.10 9.42 20.09
C LEU A 251 -11.94 10.35 20.42
N ASP A 252 -11.97 10.99 21.60
CA ASP A 252 -10.93 11.91 22.07
C ASP A 252 -10.69 13.02 21.03
N LEU A 253 -11.71 13.85 20.79
CA LEU A 253 -11.70 14.87 19.75
C LEU A 253 -11.21 16.21 20.29
N SER A 254 -10.19 16.78 19.64
CA SER A 254 -9.81 18.17 19.82
C SER A 254 -10.13 18.97 18.55
N LYS A 255 -10.70 20.17 18.73
CA LYS A 255 -10.97 21.08 17.60
C LYS A 255 -9.64 21.48 16.97
N VAL A 256 -9.57 21.42 15.64
CA VAL A 256 -8.44 22.01 14.91
C VAL A 256 -8.64 23.53 14.94
N ALA A 257 -7.63 24.29 15.37
CA ALA A 257 -7.66 25.74 15.32
C ALA A 257 -7.63 26.20 13.85
N GLY A 258 -8.45 27.19 13.54
CA GLY A 258 -8.91 27.41 12.17
C GLY A 258 -10.16 26.56 11.92
N SER A 259 -11.30 27.22 11.70
CA SER A 259 -12.47 26.59 11.08
C SER A 259 -12.01 25.75 9.88
N ALA A 260 -12.80 24.79 9.39
CA ALA A 260 -12.52 24.10 8.12
C ALA A 260 -12.23 25.06 6.92
N ASN A 261 -12.44 26.37 7.13
CA ASN A 261 -12.09 27.52 6.31
C ASN A 261 -10.64 28.07 6.42
N ALA A 262 -9.78 27.63 7.35
CA ALA A 262 -8.41 28.12 7.48
C ALA A 262 -7.45 26.95 7.77
N ALA A 263 -6.98 26.29 6.70
CA ALA A 263 -5.95 25.26 6.81
C ALA A 263 -4.58 25.86 6.47
N GLU A 264 -4.04 26.66 7.39
CA GLU A 264 -2.60 26.81 7.53
C GLU A 264 -2.23 26.32 8.93
N GLU A 265 -1.41 25.28 9.02
CA GLU A 265 -0.79 24.87 10.29
C GLU A 265 0.20 25.96 10.69
N SER A 266 -0.19 26.88 11.57
CA SER A 266 0.76 27.70 12.33
C SER A 266 0.99 27.04 13.69
N GLU A 267 2.19 26.54 13.92
CA GLU A 267 2.68 26.24 15.27
C GLU A 267 2.85 27.57 16.04
N GLY A 268 1.88 27.89 16.89
CA GLY A 268 1.93 29.05 17.77
C GLY A 268 0.74 29.05 18.73
N GLU A 269 1.04 29.01 20.02
CA GLU A 269 0.09 29.33 21.08
C GLU A 269 -0.24 30.83 20.98
N ASP A 270 -1.53 31.17 21.12
CA ASP A 270 -2.14 32.51 21.14
C ASP A 270 -2.34 33.21 19.78
N VAL A 271 -3.50 32.95 19.13
CA VAL A 271 -4.10 33.89 18.16
C VAL A 271 -5.63 33.89 18.28
N GLU A 272 -6.19 35.10 18.43
CA GLU A 272 -7.62 35.39 18.59
C GLU A 272 -8.48 34.89 17.41
N GLU A 273 -9.76 34.66 17.72
CA GLU A 273 -10.82 34.20 16.81
C GLU A 273 -11.04 35.20 15.67
N VAL A 274 -10.34 35.03 14.54
CA VAL A 274 -10.55 35.87 13.35
C VAL A 274 -11.81 35.43 12.61
N THR A 275 -12.91 36.10 12.91
CA THR A 275 -14.15 36.08 12.14
C THR A 275 -14.01 36.95 10.88
N SER A 276 -13.44 36.42 9.80
CA SER A 276 -13.68 36.94 8.44
C SER A 276 -12.93 36.12 7.39
N GLY A 277 -13.63 35.15 6.82
CA GLY A 277 -13.24 34.45 5.61
C GLY A 277 -14.49 33.81 5.04
N GLU A 278 -14.85 34.16 3.81
CA GLU A 278 -16.00 33.61 3.08
C GLU A 278 -16.09 32.10 3.33
N ALA A 279 -17.24 31.62 3.80
CA ALA A 279 -17.41 30.23 4.19
C ALA A 279 -17.02 29.32 3.02
N ARG A 280 -16.01 28.46 3.19
CA ARG A 280 -15.43 27.64 2.12
C ARG A 280 -16.47 26.73 1.45
N PHE A 281 -17.57 26.42 2.15
CA PHE A 281 -18.71 25.64 1.68
C PHE A 281 -19.98 26.48 1.38
N GLY A 282 -19.90 27.81 1.41
CA GLY A 282 -21.05 28.71 1.28
C GLY A 282 -21.96 28.75 2.51
N GLU A 283 -23.01 29.58 2.48
CA GLU A 283 -23.91 29.82 3.61
C GLU A 283 -24.84 28.63 3.92
N SER A 284 -25.07 27.75 2.94
CA SER A 284 -26.00 26.62 3.05
C SER A 284 -25.40 25.38 3.74
N TYR A 285 -24.10 25.41 4.04
CA TYR A 285 -23.37 24.27 4.61
C TYR A 285 -22.60 24.69 5.85
N ILE A 286 -22.57 23.77 6.83
CA ILE A 286 -21.80 23.93 8.06
C ILE A 286 -20.83 22.75 8.20
N ALA A 287 -19.58 23.03 8.51
CA ALA A 287 -18.52 22.03 8.61
C ALA A 287 -17.68 22.24 9.87
N ARG A 288 -17.23 21.13 10.48
CA ARG A 288 -16.26 21.13 11.59
C ARG A 288 -15.19 20.08 11.34
N ALA A 289 -13.97 20.39 11.76
CA ALA A 289 -12.82 19.51 11.69
C ALA A 289 -12.26 19.23 13.09
N TYR A 290 -11.87 17.99 13.33
CA TYR A 290 -11.33 17.53 14.61
C TYR A 290 -10.06 16.72 14.39
N LYS A 291 -9.11 16.85 15.31
CA LYS A 291 -8.02 15.89 15.49
C LYS A 291 -8.51 14.80 16.44
N GLN A 292 -8.53 13.57 15.94
CA GLN A 292 -8.95 12.40 16.73
C GLN A 292 -7.74 11.81 17.45
N GLY A 293 -7.69 11.94 18.77
CA GLY A 293 -6.60 11.43 19.60
C GLY A 293 -6.58 9.90 19.68
N ASN A 294 -7.77 9.27 19.78
CA ASN A 294 -7.87 7.82 19.76
C ASN A 294 -7.87 7.27 18.32
N ALA A 295 -6.68 7.10 17.73
CA ALA A 295 -6.51 6.57 16.38
C ALA A 295 -7.01 5.12 16.17
N SER A 296 -7.32 4.38 17.25
CA SER A 296 -7.87 3.02 17.16
C SER A 296 -9.39 2.98 16.97
N ALA A 297 -10.09 4.09 17.28
CA ALA A 297 -11.52 4.21 17.05
C ALA A 297 -11.80 4.45 15.55
N THR A 298 -12.35 3.45 14.89
CA THR A 298 -12.66 3.50 13.45
C THR A 298 -14.12 3.84 13.22
N ARG A 299 -14.57 3.89 11.96
CA ARG A 299 -16.00 3.95 11.58
C ARG A 299 -16.87 2.93 12.36
N LYS A 300 -16.33 1.76 12.73
CA LYS A 300 -17.05 0.75 13.52
C LYS A 300 -17.39 1.21 14.94
N GLN A 301 -16.63 2.15 15.50
CA GLN A 301 -16.89 2.79 16.79
C GLN A 301 -17.63 4.11 16.62
N THR A 302 -17.30 4.90 15.59
CA THR A 302 -17.96 6.19 15.31
C THR A 302 -19.45 6.02 14.95
N ALA A 303 -19.80 5.05 14.09
CA ALA A 303 -21.19 4.89 13.64
C ALA A 303 -22.17 4.56 14.79
N PRO A 304 -21.87 3.64 15.74
CA PRO A 304 -22.71 3.42 16.91
C PRO A 304 -22.82 4.64 17.84
N ILE A 305 -21.77 5.45 18.00
CA ILE A 305 -21.84 6.70 18.77
C ILE A 305 -22.80 7.67 18.09
N PHE A 306 -22.62 7.89 16.79
CA PHE A 306 -23.47 8.77 16.00
C PHE A 306 -24.95 8.34 16.07
N ARG A 307 -25.22 7.03 15.91
CA ARG A 307 -26.56 6.48 16.06
C ARG A 307 -27.18 6.83 17.41
N ARG A 308 -26.49 6.55 18.52
CA ARG A 308 -26.99 6.82 19.87
C ARG A 308 -27.27 8.30 20.11
N LEU A 309 -26.43 9.18 19.55
CA LEU A 309 -26.65 10.62 19.64
C LEU A 309 -27.92 11.01 18.90
N VAL A 310 -28.04 10.61 17.62
CA VAL A 310 -29.18 10.93 16.76
C VAL A 310 -30.50 10.35 17.27
N GLU A 311 -30.51 9.08 17.68
CA GLU A 311 -31.69 8.40 18.21
C GLU A 311 -32.08 8.90 19.62
N GLY A 312 -31.19 9.68 20.27
CA GLY A 312 -31.43 10.28 21.59
C GLY A 312 -31.68 11.80 21.56
N LEU A 313 -31.80 12.43 20.38
CA LEU A 313 -31.95 13.88 20.20
C LEU A 313 -33.27 14.48 20.66
#